data_AF-A0A960SV49-F1
#
_entry.id   AF-A0A960SV49-F1
#
_cell.length_a   1.000
_cell.length_b   1.000
_cell.length_c   1.000
_cell.angle_alpha   90.00
_cell.angle_beta   90.00
_cell.angle_gamma   90.00
#
_symmetry.space_group_name_H-M   'P 1'
#
loop_
_entity.id
_entity.type
_entity.pdbx_description
1 polymer ?
#
loop_
_entity_poly.entity_id
_entity_poly.type
_entity_poly.pdbx_seq_one_letter_code
_entity_poly.pdbx_strand_id
1 'polypeptide(L)'
;RTGAGNLPGPASWRLLDNTAHTLDYALSRRFPHTYDCKGMTHWSTTFKQAYCERVGCREQEFRHRLFRKTLYGHARPVALFIRLFRPTFFAMDFELIDSAGNAQSWKDLSNAIEEFSFSNKLRGGPLRRTFRIRISCRRLGRLARRLMAQRETAAD
;
A
#
# COMPACT_ATOMS: atom_id res chain seq x y z
N ARG A 1 53.84 -4.03 -20.27
CA ARG A 1 53.07 -2.81 -19.95
C ARG A 1 51.74 -2.91 -20.71
N THR A 2 50.66 -3.21 -19.97
CA THR A 2 49.22 -2.99 -20.24
C THR A 2 48.66 -3.19 -21.65
N GLY A 3 47.78 -4.20 -21.77
CA GLY A 3 47.01 -4.54 -22.96
C GLY A 3 45.83 -3.60 -23.24
N ALA A 4 45.48 -3.53 -24.52
CA ALA A 4 44.33 -2.82 -25.05
C ALA A 4 43.19 -3.81 -25.27
N GLY A 5 42.25 -3.85 -24.32
CA GLY A 5 40.89 -4.30 -24.58
C GLY A 5 39.99 -3.09 -24.53
N ASN A 6 39.27 -2.79 -25.60
CA ASN A 6 38.05 -1.98 -25.45
C ASN A 6 36.98 -2.38 -26.46
N LEU A 7 35.78 -2.49 -25.91
CA LEU A 7 34.60 -3.23 -26.36
C LEU A 7 33.70 -2.39 -27.32
N PRO A 8 32.77 -3.05 -28.02
CA PRO A 8 31.87 -2.44 -29.01
C PRO A 8 30.66 -1.72 -28.39
N GLY A 9 29.96 -0.95 -29.24
CA GLY A 9 28.98 0.09 -28.92
C GLY A 9 27.62 -0.32 -28.32
N PRO A 10 26.74 0.68 -28.10
CA PRO A 10 25.57 0.54 -27.22
C PRO A 10 24.32 0.10 -28.01
N ALA A 11 24.04 -1.20 -28.04
CA ALA A 11 22.72 -1.70 -28.44
C ALA A 11 22.50 -3.13 -27.96
N SER A 12 21.86 -3.30 -26.80
CA SER A 12 20.88 -4.38 -26.55
C SER A 12 20.58 -4.49 -25.04
N TRP A 13 19.52 -3.81 -24.59
CA TRP A 13 18.92 -4.12 -23.30
C TRP A 13 17.96 -5.31 -23.46
N ARG A 14 18.50 -6.53 -23.45
CA ARG A 14 17.73 -7.72 -23.07
C ARG A 14 17.81 -7.88 -21.56
N LEU A 15 16.70 -7.53 -20.91
CA LEU A 15 15.97 -8.30 -19.91
C LEU A 15 16.68 -9.47 -19.19
N LEU A 16 16.47 -9.48 -17.87
CA LEU A 16 16.61 -10.58 -16.90
C LEU A 16 18.09 -10.81 -16.54
N ASP A 17 18.56 -10.37 -15.38
CA ASP A 17 18.13 -10.84 -14.06
C ASP A 17 18.37 -9.77 -12.98
N ASN A 18 17.86 -10.02 -11.76
CA ASN A 18 18.32 -9.39 -10.51
C ASN A 18 17.58 -8.12 -10.03
N THR A 19 16.25 -8.18 -9.93
CA THR A 19 15.41 -7.09 -9.35
C THR A 19 14.74 -7.43 -8.01
N ALA A 20 15.24 -8.44 -7.28
CA ALA A 20 14.80 -8.66 -5.91
C ALA A 20 15.58 -7.78 -4.91
N HIS A 21 16.91 -7.66 -5.05
CA HIS A 21 17.74 -6.99 -4.05
C HIS A 21 17.81 -5.45 -4.13
N THR A 22 17.51 -4.86 -5.30
CA THR A 22 17.58 -3.40 -5.46
C THR A 22 16.30 -2.68 -4.98
N LEU A 23 15.18 -3.39 -4.90
CA LEU A 23 13.91 -2.83 -4.44
C LEU A 23 13.82 -2.75 -2.90
N ASP A 24 14.31 -3.77 -2.19
CA ASP A 24 14.48 -3.70 -0.73
C ASP A 24 15.38 -2.52 -0.31
N TYR A 25 16.42 -2.25 -1.10
CA TYR A 25 17.35 -1.15 -0.86
C TYR A 25 16.73 0.24 -1.14
N ALA A 26 15.92 0.37 -2.19
CA ALA A 26 15.25 1.62 -2.54
C ALA A 26 14.09 1.96 -1.59
N LEU A 27 13.42 0.96 -1.01
CA LEU A 27 12.41 1.15 0.02
C LEU A 27 13.03 1.51 1.38
N SER A 28 14.21 0.97 1.70
CA SER A 28 14.95 1.29 2.93
C SER A 28 15.37 2.77 3.05
N ARG A 29 15.68 3.46 1.95
CA ARG A 29 16.07 4.89 1.99
C ARG A 29 14.91 5.88 2.10
N ARG A 30 13.66 5.46 1.86
CA ARG A 30 12.49 6.37 1.89
C ARG A 30 11.68 6.30 3.20
N PHE A 31 12.02 5.35 4.06
CA PHE A 31 11.48 5.18 5.40
C PHE A 31 12.67 4.92 6.33
N PRO A 32 13.23 5.96 6.98
CA PRO A 32 14.37 5.74 7.86
C PRO A 32 13.95 4.78 8.98
N HIS A 33 14.73 3.70 9.09
CA HIS A 33 14.86 2.71 10.15
C HIS A 33 13.97 2.89 11.38
N THR A 34 13.14 1.90 11.67
CA THR A 34 13.29 0.96 12.82
C THR A 34 12.07 0.04 12.80
N TYR A 35 12.03 -0.91 11.86
CA TYR A 35 11.32 -2.15 12.17
C TYR A 35 12.33 -2.99 12.93
N ASP A 36 12.44 -2.71 14.24
CA ASP A 36 12.89 -3.75 15.15
C ASP A 36 11.81 -4.83 15.11
N CYS A 37 11.94 -5.73 14.13
CA CYS A 37 11.00 -6.81 13.84
C CYS A 37 11.00 -7.90 14.92
N LYS A 38 11.62 -7.67 16.09
CA LYS A 38 11.71 -8.67 17.16
C LYS A 38 10.48 -8.72 18.08
N GLY A 39 9.56 -7.76 18.00
CA GLY A 39 8.50 -7.62 19.01
C GLY A 39 7.14 -8.25 18.70
N MET A 40 6.54 -7.98 17.53
CA MET A 40 5.13 -8.34 17.29
C MET A 40 4.91 -8.78 15.84
N THR A 41 5.10 -10.08 15.61
CA THR A 41 4.88 -10.74 14.32
C THR A 41 3.41 -10.96 14.01
N HIS A 42 2.51 -10.78 14.97
CA HIS A 42 1.09 -11.04 14.82
C HIS A 42 0.26 -10.16 15.76
N TRP A 43 -0.76 -9.50 15.23
CA TRP A 43 -1.78 -8.79 15.97
C TRP A 43 -2.80 -9.80 16.49
N SER A 44 -3.30 -9.61 17.71
CA SER A 44 -4.33 -10.48 18.29
C SER A 44 -5.66 -10.42 17.52
N THR A 45 -5.88 -9.36 16.74
CA THR A 45 -7.08 -9.16 15.91
C THR A 45 -6.70 -8.60 14.55
N THR A 46 -7.58 -8.81 13.58
CA THR A 46 -7.40 -8.23 12.24
C THR A 46 -7.54 -6.71 12.29
N PHE A 47 -6.88 -6.02 11.35
CA PHE A 47 -7.02 -4.57 11.21
C PHE A 47 -8.48 -4.14 11.02
N LYS A 48 -9.27 -4.93 10.28
CA LYS A 48 -10.70 -4.71 10.08
C LYS A 48 -11.47 -4.70 11.40
N GLN A 49 -11.25 -5.71 12.25
CA GLN A 49 -11.91 -5.81 13.56
C GLN A 49 -11.51 -4.63 14.46
N ALA A 50 -10.21 -4.35 14.58
CA ALA A 50 -9.70 -3.23 15.37
C ALA A 50 -10.29 -1.88 14.90
N TYR A 51 -10.45 -1.69 13.60
CA TYR A 51 -11.09 -0.49 13.06
C TYR A 51 -12.59 -0.43 13.39
N CYS A 52 -13.31 -1.54 13.22
CA CYS A 52 -14.75 -1.60 13.43
C CYS A 52 -15.12 -1.38 14.90
N GLU A 53 -14.35 -1.95 15.83
CA GLU A 53 -14.48 -1.71 17.27
C GLU A 53 -14.29 -0.24 17.60
N ARG A 54 -13.27 0.41 17.02
CA ARG A 54 -12.97 1.82 17.33
C ARG A 54 -13.97 2.79 16.72
N VAL A 55 -14.47 2.52 15.52
CA VAL A 55 -15.34 3.43 14.76
C VAL A 55 -16.83 3.10 14.96
N GLY A 56 -17.14 1.95 15.56
CA GLY A 56 -18.52 1.48 15.73
C GLY A 56 -19.20 1.20 14.39
N CYS A 57 -18.47 0.62 13.42
CA CYS A 57 -19.03 0.31 12.10
C CYS A 57 -19.22 -1.18 11.89
N ARG A 58 -20.26 -1.56 11.13
CA ARG A 58 -20.42 -2.93 10.63
C ARG A 58 -19.30 -3.27 9.65
N GLU A 59 -18.90 -4.55 9.63
CA GLU A 59 -17.85 -5.04 8.73
C GLU A 59 -18.12 -4.76 7.25
N GLN A 60 -19.39 -4.73 6.84
CA GLN A 60 -19.78 -4.42 5.46
C GLN A 60 -19.55 -2.94 5.09
N GLU A 61 -19.60 -2.03 6.08
CA GLU A 61 -19.37 -0.60 5.88
C GLU A 61 -17.89 -0.23 5.96
N PHE A 62 -17.06 -1.10 6.54
CA PHE A 62 -15.63 -0.91 6.68
C PHE A 62 -14.99 -0.45 5.37
N ARG A 63 -15.27 -1.16 4.27
CA ARG A 63 -14.69 -0.88 2.95
C ARG A 63 -14.98 0.55 2.51
N HIS A 64 -16.23 0.97 2.56
CA HIS A 64 -16.65 2.31 2.14
C HIS A 64 -16.15 3.41 3.07
N ARG A 65 -16.17 3.19 4.38
CA ARG A 65 -15.71 4.18 5.38
C ARG A 65 -14.20 4.37 5.31
N LEU A 66 -13.45 3.28 5.25
CA LEU A 66 -12.00 3.33 5.14
C LEU A 66 -11.58 3.93 3.80
N PHE A 67 -12.26 3.59 2.70
CA PHE A 67 -12.06 4.23 1.40
C PHE A 67 -12.22 5.74 1.51
N ARG A 68 -13.34 6.23 2.06
CA ARG A 68 -13.60 7.68 2.22
C ARG A 68 -12.57 8.38 3.11
N LYS A 69 -12.04 7.74 4.16
CA LYS A 69 -11.00 8.31 5.04
C LYS A 69 -9.62 8.35 4.39
N THR A 70 -9.29 7.32 3.61
CA THR A 70 -7.94 7.14 3.06
C THR A 70 -7.78 7.74 1.66
N LEU A 71 -8.89 8.04 0.97
CA LEU A 71 -8.93 8.79 -0.29
C LEU A 71 -8.43 10.23 -0.09
N TYR A 72 -7.76 10.78 -1.11
CA TYR A 72 -7.35 12.18 -1.11
C TYR A 72 -8.55 13.12 -1.06
N GLY A 73 -8.44 14.22 -0.31
CA GLY A 73 -9.54 15.17 -0.10
C GLY A 73 -10.13 15.72 -1.40
N HIS A 74 -9.26 16.15 -2.32
CA HIS A 74 -9.67 16.63 -3.66
C HIS A 74 -10.26 15.53 -4.54
N ALA A 75 -9.89 14.26 -4.30
CA ALA A 75 -10.40 13.13 -5.05
C ALA A 75 -11.77 12.66 -4.52
N ARG A 76 -12.27 13.16 -3.38
CA ARG A 76 -13.58 12.78 -2.83
C ARG A 76 -14.76 13.17 -3.73
N PRO A 77 -14.91 14.44 -4.18
CA PRO A 77 -15.98 14.79 -5.11
C PRO A 77 -15.81 14.04 -6.44
N VAL A 78 -14.58 13.99 -6.96
CA VAL A 78 -14.26 13.30 -8.22
C VAL A 78 -14.60 11.80 -8.15
N ALA A 79 -14.35 11.15 -7.01
CA ALA A 79 -14.66 9.74 -6.83
C ALA A 79 -16.17 9.46 -6.82
N LEU A 80 -17.00 10.40 -6.37
CA LEU A 80 -18.45 10.26 -6.46
C LEU A 80 -18.89 10.24 -7.92
N PHE A 81 -18.39 11.18 -8.74
CA PHE A 81 -18.66 11.21 -10.18
C PHE A 81 -18.14 9.96 -10.87
N ILE A 82 -16.89 9.56 -10.63
CA ILE A 82 -16.31 8.36 -11.26
C ILE A 82 -17.07 7.10 -10.85
N ARG A 83 -17.55 7.00 -9.61
CA ARG A 83 -18.33 5.83 -9.18
C ARG A 83 -19.66 5.71 -9.93
N LEU A 84 -20.28 6.83 -10.31
CA LEU A 84 -21.50 6.85 -11.12
C LEU A 84 -21.23 6.40 -12.56
N PHE A 85 -20.14 6.88 -13.17
CA PHE A 85 -19.84 6.58 -14.58
C PHE A 85 -19.05 5.28 -14.80
N ARG A 86 -18.19 4.90 -13.86
CA ARG A 86 -17.29 3.73 -13.92
C ARG A 86 -17.08 3.13 -12.53
N PRO A 87 -18.02 2.34 -12.01
CA PRO A 87 -17.91 1.72 -10.69
C PRO A 87 -16.70 0.77 -10.58
N THR A 88 -16.29 0.14 -11.69
CA THR A 88 -15.11 -0.74 -11.76
C THR A 88 -13.79 -0.02 -11.61
N PHE A 89 -13.77 1.33 -11.74
CA PHE A 89 -12.54 2.09 -11.61
C PHE A 89 -11.90 1.84 -10.25
N PHE A 90 -12.67 1.79 -9.16
CA PHE A 90 -12.16 1.65 -7.79
C PHE A 90 -12.00 0.19 -7.31
N ALA A 91 -12.19 -0.81 -8.18
CA ALA A 91 -12.11 -2.21 -7.78
C ALA A 91 -10.77 -2.56 -7.10
N MET A 92 -9.66 -2.12 -7.69
CA MET A 92 -8.30 -2.31 -7.15
C MET A 92 -8.09 -1.62 -5.79
N ASP A 93 -8.72 -0.46 -5.58
CA ASP A 93 -8.67 0.24 -4.31
C ASP A 93 -9.44 -0.53 -3.22
N PHE A 94 -10.59 -1.13 -3.57
CA PHE A 94 -11.36 -1.96 -2.65
C PHE A 94 -10.72 -3.31 -2.35
N GLU A 95 -9.96 -3.86 -3.29
CA GLU A 95 -9.15 -5.07 -3.10
C GLU A 95 -8.01 -4.81 -2.10
N LEU A 96 -7.27 -3.71 -2.27
CA LEU A 96 -6.28 -3.27 -1.26
C LEU A 96 -6.91 -3.13 0.13
N ILE A 97 -8.09 -2.54 0.23
CA ILE A 97 -8.76 -2.36 1.52
C ILE A 97 -9.13 -3.70 2.15
N ASP A 98 -9.55 -4.68 1.36
CA ASP A 98 -9.84 -6.02 1.86
C ASP A 98 -8.57 -6.72 2.35
N SER A 99 -7.52 -6.74 1.53
CA SER A 99 -6.24 -7.35 1.89
C SER A 99 -5.62 -6.68 3.12
N ALA A 100 -5.67 -5.35 3.19
CA ALA A 100 -5.23 -4.59 4.37
C ALA A 100 -6.12 -4.83 5.60
N GLY A 101 -7.43 -5.04 5.40
CA GLY A 101 -8.39 -5.34 6.46
C GLY A 101 -8.11 -6.69 7.11
N ASN A 102 -7.76 -7.69 6.30
CA ASN A 102 -7.44 -9.04 6.75
C ASN A 102 -6.01 -9.20 7.28
N ALA A 103 -5.16 -8.19 7.09
CA ALA A 103 -3.80 -8.21 7.61
C ALA A 103 -3.81 -8.36 9.14
N GLN A 104 -3.03 -9.33 9.61
CA GLN A 104 -2.79 -9.60 11.03
C GLN A 104 -1.36 -9.22 11.42
N SER A 105 -0.53 -8.70 10.51
CA SER A 105 0.80 -8.24 10.86
C SER A 105 1.19 -7.00 10.07
N TRP A 106 2.20 -6.30 10.59
CA TRP A 106 2.84 -5.19 9.86
C TRP A 106 3.41 -5.65 8.52
N LYS A 107 3.88 -6.89 8.45
CA LYS A 107 4.42 -7.49 7.22
C LYS A 107 3.31 -7.69 6.20
N ASP A 108 2.18 -8.28 6.60
CA ASP A 108 1.04 -8.51 5.69
C ASP A 108 0.45 -7.21 5.16
N LEU A 109 0.33 -6.20 6.03
CA LEU A 109 -0.13 -4.88 5.62
C LEU A 109 0.84 -4.22 4.63
N SER A 110 2.14 -4.34 4.88
CA SER A 110 3.18 -3.77 4.00
C SER A 110 3.20 -4.47 2.64
N ASN A 111 3.10 -5.80 2.64
CA ASN A 111 2.99 -6.61 1.43
C ASN A 111 1.76 -6.22 0.60
N ALA A 112 0.59 -6.08 1.22
CA ALA A 112 -0.62 -5.63 0.53
C ALA A 112 -0.45 -4.23 -0.10
N ILE A 113 0.21 -3.31 0.61
CA ILE A 113 0.50 -1.96 0.10
C ILE A 113 1.49 -2.00 -1.07
N GLU A 114 2.48 -2.87 -1.01
CA GLU A 114 3.48 -3.05 -2.06
C GLU A 114 2.86 -3.66 -3.31
N GLU A 115 2.11 -4.74 -3.16
CA GLU A 115 1.37 -5.39 -4.24
C GLU A 115 0.42 -4.41 -4.94
N PHE A 116 -0.31 -3.59 -4.18
CA PHE A 116 -1.13 -2.53 -4.76
C PHE A 116 -0.29 -1.49 -5.49
N SER A 117 0.86 -1.10 -4.95
CA SER A 117 1.74 -0.10 -5.59
C SER A 117 2.28 -0.63 -6.91
N PHE A 118 2.65 -1.91 -6.96
CA PHE A 118 3.09 -2.61 -8.16
C PHE A 118 1.96 -2.75 -9.18
N SER A 119 0.80 -3.26 -8.76
CA SER A 119 -0.40 -3.39 -9.59
C SER A 119 -0.88 -2.05 -10.14
N ASN A 120 -0.85 -0.99 -9.34
CA ASN A 120 -1.19 0.36 -9.78
C ASN A 120 -0.12 0.96 -10.71
N LYS A 121 1.14 0.53 -10.65
CA LYS A 121 2.17 0.96 -11.62
C LYS A 121 1.99 0.27 -12.96
N LEU A 122 1.60 -1.00 -12.97
CA LEU A 122 1.37 -1.79 -14.18
C LEU A 122 0.03 -1.49 -14.86
N ARG A 123 -1.05 -1.39 -14.07
CA ARG A 123 -2.44 -1.27 -14.55
C ARG A 123 -3.03 0.13 -14.36
N GLY A 124 -2.32 1.04 -13.68
CA GLY A 124 -2.78 2.40 -13.45
C GLY A 124 -2.65 3.26 -14.71
N GLY A 125 -3.73 3.32 -15.49
CA GLY A 125 -3.82 4.19 -16.67
C GLY A 125 -3.53 5.67 -16.36
N PRO A 126 -3.40 6.51 -17.40
CA PRO A 126 -2.95 7.90 -17.26
C PRO A 126 -3.82 8.71 -16.29
N LEU A 127 -5.12 8.45 -16.23
CA LEU A 127 -6.06 9.13 -15.33
C LEU A 127 -5.69 8.96 -13.84
N ARG A 128 -5.27 7.76 -13.43
CA ARG A 128 -4.83 7.48 -12.05
C ARG A 128 -3.50 8.17 -11.72
N ARG A 129 -2.63 8.27 -12.72
CA ARG A 129 -1.28 8.84 -12.58
C ARG A 129 -1.32 10.37 -12.51
N THR A 130 -2.16 11.00 -13.32
CA THR A 130 -2.28 12.46 -13.43
C THR A 130 -3.16 13.05 -12.33
N PHE A 131 -4.35 12.49 -12.09
CA PHE A 131 -5.31 13.07 -11.13
C PHE A 131 -5.14 12.56 -9.69
N ARG A 132 -4.21 11.62 -9.44
CA ARG A 132 -3.93 11.03 -8.11
C ARG A 132 -5.19 10.51 -7.40
N ILE A 133 -6.18 10.05 -8.17
CA ILE A 133 -7.44 9.49 -7.68
C ILE A 133 -7.18 8.05 -7.20
N ARG A 134 -6.54 7.94 -6.03
CA ARG A 134 -6.18 6.67 -5.40
C ARG A 134 -6.23 6.76 -3.88
N ILE A 135 -6.32 5.62 -3.22
CA ILE A 135 -6.11 5.56 -1.78
C ILE A 135 -4.67 5.99 -1.44
N SER A 136 -4.53 6.76 -0.36
CA SER A 136 -3.20 7.08 0.18
C SER A 136 -2.72 5.95 1.08
N CYS A 137 -1.80 5.11 0.59
CA CYS A 137 -1.16 4.06 1.39
C CYS A 137 -0.48 4.62 2.65
N ARG A 138 0.05 5.85 2.56
CA ARG A 138 0.62 6.59 3.72
C ARG A 138 -0.43 6.91 4.79
N ARG A 139 -1.68 7.19 4.41
CA ARG A 139 -2.76 7.42 5.37
C ARG A 139 -3.23 6.10 5.96
N LEU A 140 -3.35 5.06 5.13
CA LEU A 140 -3.71 3.72 5.55
C LEU A 140 -2.72 3.18 6.60
N GLY A 141 -1.42 3.17 6.30
CA GLY A 141 -0.40 2.69 7.24
C GLY A 141 -0.27 3.54 8.51
N ARG A 142 -0.52 4.86 8.45
CA ARG A 142 -0.59 5.70 9.65
C ARG A 142 -1.82 5.39 10.51
N LEU A 143 -2.95 5.09 9.87
CA LEU A 143 -4.19 4.75 10.55
C LEU A 143 -4.06 3.40 11.25
N ALA A 144 -3.49 2.40 10.57
CA ALA A 144 -3.14 1.11 11.17
C ALA A 144 -2.22 1.30 12.38
N ARG A 145 -1.14 2.09 12.25
CA ARG A 145 -0.17 2.26 13.34
C ARG A 145 -0.81 2.82 14.60
N ARG A 146 -1.67 3.83 14.42
CA ARG A 146 -2.39 4.44 15.53
C ARG A 146 -3.36 3.46 16.18
N LEU A 147 -4.09 2.68 15.39
CA LEU A 147 -5.07 1.75 15.92
C LEU A 147 -4.42 0.58 16.67
N MET A 148 -3.37 -0.02 16.12
CA MET A 148 -2.72 -1.16 16.76
C MET A 148 -1.92 -0.75 17.99
N ALA A 149 -1.18 0.37 17.93
CA ALA A 149 -0.48 0.89 19.10
C ALA A 149 -1.44 1.25 20.26
N GLN A 150 -2.63 1.81 19.95
CA GLN A 150 -3.64 2.09 20.98
C GLN A 150 -4.23 0.82 21.59
N ARG A 151 -4.31 -0.26 20.82
CA ARG A 151 -4.83 -1.54 21.30
C ARG A 151 -3.84 -2.24 22.20
N GLU A 152 -2.55 -2.20 21.88
CA GLU A 152 -1.47 -2.69 22.72
C GLU A 152 -1.51 -2.01 24.10
N THR A 153 -1.57 -0.67 24.14
CA THR A 153 -1.65 0.08 25.41
C THR A 153 -2.93 -0.12 26.21
N ALA A 154 -3.98 -0.70 25.62
CA ALA A 154 -5.25 -0.95 26.31
C ALA A 154 -5.37 -2.40 26.80
N ALA A 155 -4.43 -3.27 26.42
CA ALA A 155 -4.37 -4.66 26.84
C ALA A 155 -3.43 -4.87 28.04
N ASP A 156 -2.57 -3.89 28.35
CA ASP A 156 -1.75 -3.78 29.57
C ASP A 156 -2.54 -3.09 30.70
#